data_AF-R1DPS4-F1
#
_entry.id   AF-R1DPS4-F1
#
_cell.length_a   1.000
_cell.length_b   1.000
_cell.length_c   1.000
_cell.angle_alpha   90.00
_cell.angle_beta   90.00
_cell.angle_gamma   90.00
#
_symmetry.space_group_name_H-M   'P 1'
#
loop_
_entity.id
_entity.type
_entity.pdbx_description
1 polymer ?
#
loop_
_entity_poly.entity_id
_entity_poly.type
_entity_poly.pdbx_seq_one_letter_code
_entity_poly.pdbx_strand_id
1 'polypeptide(L)'
;MAASHESIDVTTINWAEDAARELKAHVYTTLKLPPDLGKRVQQLYGDAERAFDDRASRRQLRVPEDDRDDLDARNGFIDDRKREWLELHTSIPADFGGPVDAPPATRLLECACAVEHAFRALCQQVLEVLARSSPPLAALVAEEARSPLPPPGARESSRGFAESMLRVYDSSFRQREGEGHYDMGLLTLIPRSTSPGLQINEAFTPEGESRAILCPPGGKQPMLRGLCVGPRGRIYAADR
;
A
#
# COMPACT_ATOMS: atom_id res chain seq x y z
N MET A 1 11.23 -24.84 7.58
CA MET A 1 11.84 -24.30 6.35
C MET A 1 10.71 -23.67 5.56
N ALA A 2 10.68 -22.35 5.41
CA ALA A 2 9.65 -21.69 4.61
C ALA A 2 9.84 -22.11 3.14
N ALA A 3 8.76 -22.55 2.49
CA ALA A 3 8.79 -22.83 1.06
C ALA A 3 9.23 -21.55 0.33
N SER A 4 10.19 -21.65 -0.58
CA SER A 4 10.53 -20.53 -1.45
C SER A 4 9.36 -20.31 -2.40
N HIS A 5 8.44 -19.39 -2.06
CA HIS A 5 7.46 -18.92 -3.03
C HIS A 5 8.22 -18.29 -4.20
N GLU A 6 8.12 -18.91 -5.37
CA GLU A 6 8.70 -18.38 -6.60
C GLU A 6 8.00 -17.05 -6.94
N SER A 7 8.79 -16.05 -7.34
CA SER A 7 8.24 -14.73 -7.66
C SER A 7 7.62 -14.71 -9.05
N ILE A 8 6.38 -14.22 -9.15
CA ILE A 8 5.63 -14.11 -10.39
C ILE A 8 6.13 -12.87 -11.15
N ASP A 9 6.60 -13.06 -12.38
CA ASP A 9 7.04 -11.96 -13.24
C ASP A 9 5.83 -11.25 -13.87
N VAL A 10 5.62 -9.98 -13.50
CA VAL A 10 4.44 -9.20 -13.93
C VAL A 10 4.48 -8.81 -15.42
N THR A 11 5.57 -9.14 -16.12
CA THR A 11 5.68 -8.94 -17.58
C THR A 11 5.13 -10.14 -18.37
N THR A 12 4.78 -11.24 -17.69
CA THR A 12 4.19 -12.42 -18.34
C THR A 12 2.70 -12.24 -18.58
N ILE A 13 2.14 -12.89 -19.61
CA ILE A 13 0.75 -12.67 -20.02
C ILE A 13 -0.27 -13.04 -18.94
N ASN A 14 -0.02 -14.13 -18.19
CA ASN A 14 -0.97 -14.68 -17.21
C ASN A 14 -0.62 -14.31 -15.76
N TRP A 15 0.22 -13.30 -15.55
CA TRP A 15 0.77 -12.99 -14.23
C TRP A 15 -0.33 -12.69 -13.20
N ALA A 16 -1.41 -12.03 -13.62
CA ALA A 16 -2.53 -11.67 -12.75
C ALA A 16 -3.37 -12.90 -12.37
N GLU A 17 -3.58 -13.83 -13.30
CA GLU A 17 -4.19 -15.14 -13.02
C GLU A 17 -3.36 -15.96 -12.04
N ASP A 18 -2.04 -16.00 -12.23
CA ASP A 18 -1.14 -16.71 -11.33
C ASP A 18 -1.14 -16.06 -9.94
N ALA A 19 -1.09 -14.73 -9.85
CA ALA A 19 -1.12 -14.02 -8.57
C ALA A 19 -2.46 -14.24 -7.83
N ALA A 20 -3.59 -14.18 -8.54
CA ALA A 20 -4.90 -14.45 -7.96
C ALA A 20 -5.03 -15.90 -7.48
N ARG A 21 -4.43 -16.87 -8.20
CA ARG A 21 -4.38 -18.27 -7.76
C ARG A 21 -3.57 -18.43 -6.48
N GLU A 22 -2.38 -17.84 -6.42
CA GLU A 22 -1.53 -17.88 -5.23
C GLU A 22 -2.22 -17.24 -4.02
N LEU A 23 -2.88 -16.08 -4.19
CA LEU A 23 -3.60 -15.41 -3.11
C LEU A 23 -4.82 -16.19 -2.59
N LYS A 24 -5.39 -17.09 -3.38
CA LYS A 24 -6.46 -17.98 -2.92
C LYS A 24 -5.91 -19.15 -2.10
N ALA A 25 -4.69 -19.59 -2.40
CA ALA A 25 -4.03 -20.70 -1.73
C ALA A 25 -3.22 -20.25 -0.50
N HIS A 26 -2.75 -19.01 -0.50
CA HIS A 26 -1.79 -18.45 0.45
C HIS A 26 -2.21 -17.04 0.87
N VAL A 27 -1.77 -16.61 2.06
CA VAL A 27 -2.08 -15.27 2.57
C VAL A 27 -1.34 -14.16 1.83
N TYR A 28 -0.28 -14.50 1.09
CA TYR A 28 0.46 -13.58 0.24
C TYR A 28 1.09 -14.29 -0.96
N THR A 29 1.46 -13.49 -1.97
CA THR A 29 2.35 -13.92 -3.07
C THR A 29 3.46 -12.90 -3.32
N THR A 30 4.49 -13.29 -4.06
CA THR A 30 5.62 -12.40 -4.40
C THR A 30 5.61 -12.08 -5.89
N LEU A 31 5.76 -10.80 -6.22
CA LEU A 31 5.82 -10.34 -7.60
C LEU A 31 7.23 -9.83 -7.93
N LYS A 32 7.67 -10.06 -9.17
CA LYS A 32 8.86 -9.45 -9.73
C LYS A 32 8.44 -8.28 -10.61
N LEU A 33 8.77 -7.08 -10.17
CA LEU A 33 8.42 -5.83 -10.87
C LEU A 33 9.26 -5.67 -12.14
N PRO A 34 8.75 -4.93 -13.15
CA PRO A 34 9.54 -4.54 -14.30
C PRO A 34 10.73 -3.69 -13.86
N PRO A 35 11.90 -3.77 -14.52
CA PRO A 35 13.10 -3.06 -14.10
C PRO A 35 12.91 -1.56 -13.88
N ASP A 36 12.12 -0.89 -14.73
CA ASP A 36 11.93 0.56 -14.65
C ASP A 36 11.01 0.97 -13.49
N LEU A 37 9.99 0.17 -13.17
CA LEU A 37 9.20 0.37 -11.96
C LEU A 37 10.05 0.10 -10.71
N GLY A 38 10.91 -0.93 -10.75
CA GLY A 38 11.89 -1.20 -9.68
C GLY A 38 12.82 -0.02 -9.43
N LYS A 39 13.37 0.61 -10.48
CA LYS A 39 14.18 1.84 -10.36
C LYS A 39 13.39 2.99 -9.76
N ARG A 40 12.13 3.16 -10.16
CA ARG A 40 11.25 4.22 -9.64
C ARG A 40 10.96 4.04 -8.15
N VAL A 41 10.77 2.81 -7.69
CA VAL A 41 10.63 2.49 -6.26
C VAL A 41 11.92 2.83 -5.49
N GLN A 42 13.10 2.55 -6.05
CA GLN A 42 14.36 2.96 -5.43
C GLN A 42 14.52 4.48 -5.37
N GLN A 43 14.08 5.18 -6.42
CA GLN A 43 14.04 6.64 -6.43
C GLN A 43 13.09 7.17 -5.35
N LEU A 44 11.90 6.57 -5.19
CA LEU A 44 10.95 6.93 -4.14
C LEU A 44 11.60 6.87 -2.75
N TYR A 45 12.37 5.83 -2.46
CA TYR A 45 13.09 5.74 -1.18
C TYR A 45 14.10 6.88 -0.99
N GLY A 46 14.90 7.18 -2.00
CA GLY A 46 15.89 8.26 -1.92
C GLY A 46 15.26 9.66 -1.85
N ASP A 47 14.15 9.88 -2.55
CA ASP A 47 13.40 11.14 -2.49
C ASP A 47 12.68 11.28 -1.13
N ALA A 48 12.20 10.19 -0.54
CA ALA A 48 11.61 10.18 0.80
C ALA A 48 12.63 10.54 1.88
N GLU A 49 13.80 9.89 1.87
CA GLU A 49 14.91 10.20 2.79
C GLU A 49 15.26 11.70 2.75
N ARG A 50 15.46 12.24 1.55
CA ARG A 50 15.80 13.67 1.36
C ARG A 50 14.71 14.62 1.84
N ALA A 51 13.44 14.27 1.64
CA ALA A 51 12.32 15.11 2.06
C ALA A 51 12.09 15.04 3.58
N PHE A 52 12.31 13.86 4.19
CA PHE A 52 12.13 13.67 5.63
C PHE A 52 13.26 14.31 6.44
N ASP A 53 14.47 14.39 5.87
CA ASP A 53 15.60 15.12 6.45
C ASP A 53 15.50 16.64 6.26
N ASP A 54 14.70 17.12 5.30
CA ASP A 54 14.55 18.55 5.00
C ASP A 54 13.44 19.22 5.82
N ARG A 55 13.82 20.19 6.64
CA ARG A 55 12.88 20.91 7.53
C ARG A 55 11.79 21.66 6.76
N ALA A 56 12.10 22.21 5.59
CA ALA A 56 11.11 22.92 4.79
C ALA A 56 10.07 21.95 4.22
N SER A 57 10.53 20.83 3.67
CA SER A 57 9.70 19.72 3.17
C SER A 57 8.78 19.17 4.25
N ARG A 58 9.29 18.81 5.43
CA ARG A 58 8.45 18.36 6.57
C ARG A 58 7.35 19.35 6.92
N ARG A 59 7.66 20.66 6.93
CA ARG A 59 6.69 21.69 7.27
C ARG A 59 5.59 21.81 6.21
N GLN A 60 5.97 21.77 4.93
CA GLN A 60 5.04 21.91 3.81
C GLN A 60 4.19 20.67 3.59
N LEU A 61 4.72 19.48 3.87
CA LEU A 61 4.00 18.21 3.71
C LEU A 61 3.12 17.87 4.92
N ARG A 62 3.21 18.59 6.04
CA ARG A 62 2.50 18.26 7.28
C ARG A 62 1.00 18.16 7.03
N VAL A 63 0.36 17.14 7.61
CA VAL A 63 -1.10 17.03 7.60
C VAL A 63 -1.71 18.31 8.20
N PRO A 64 -2.63 19.00 7.49
CA PRO A 64 -3.38 20.13 8.02
C PRO A 64 -4.04 19.80 9.36
N GLU A 65 -4.14 20.76 10.28
CA GLU A 65 -4.65 20.47 11.63
C GLU A 65 -6.11 19.98 11.63
N ASP A 66 -6.92 20.52 10.71
CA ASP A 66 -8.33 20.15 10.55
C ASP A 66 -8.53 18.72 10.00
N ASP A 67 -7.50 18.15 9.36
CA ASP A 67 -7.57 16.83 8.69
C ASP A 67 -6.85 15.72 9.47
N ARG A 68 -6.29 16.02 10.64
CA ARG A 68 -5.48 15.06 11.41
C ARG A 68 -6.23 13.79 11.78
N ASP A 69 -7.51 13.94 12.12
CA ASP A 69 -8.38 12.85 12.57
C ASP A 69 -9.11 12.16 11.41
N ASP A 70 -8.99 12.66 10.17
CA ASP A 70 -9.60 12.07 8.98
C ASP A 70 -8.70 10.99 8.38
N LEU A 71 -8.71 9.80 9.00
CA LEU A 71 -7.88 8.67 8.58
C LEU A 71 -8.18 8.16 7.17
N ASP A 72 -9.35 8.48 6.65
CA ASP A 72 -9.85 7.94 5.38
C ASP A 72 -9.55 8.86 4.19
N ALA A 73 -9.19 10.14 4.42
CA ALA A 73 -8.91 11.09 3.33
C ALA A 73 -7.66 11.98 3.52
N ARG A 74 -7.00 11.95 4.69
CA ARG A 74 -5.88 12.86 4.95
C ARG A 74 -4.67 12.57 4.08
N ASN A 75 -4.06 13.65 3.62
CA ASN A 75 -2.78 13.63 2.94
C ASN A 75 -1.75 14.36 3.80
N GLY A 76 -0.57 13.77 3.96
CA GLY A 76 0.54 14.48 4.57
C GLY A 76 1.53 13.64 5.34
N PHE A 77 2.59 14.32 5.74
CA PHE A 77 3.65 13.85 6.59
C PHE A 77 3.17 13.85 8.04
N ILE A 78 3.24 12.68 8.65
CA ILE A 78 2.89 12.44 10.04
C ILE A 78 4.19 12.14 10.78
N ASP A 79 4.43 12.98 11.79
CA ASP A 79 5.51 12.86 12.75
C ASP A 79 4.87 12.55 14.11
N ASP A 80 4.68 11.27 14.38
CA ASP A 80 4.27 10.79 15.69
C ASP A 80 5.51 10.31 16.47
N ARG A 81 5.44 10.38 17.80
CA ARG A 81 6.51 9.96 18.72
C ARG A 81 7.01 8.53 18.49
N LYS A 82 6.25 7.71 17.76
CA LYS A 82 6.55 6.30 17.48
C LYS A 82 6.98 6.03 16.04
N ARG A 83 6.56 6.85 15.06
CA ARG A 83 6.75 6.60 13.62
C ARG A 83 6.65 7.91 12.83
N GLU A 84 7.48 8.01 11.81
CA GLU A 84 7.38 9.05 10.78
C GLU A 84 6.98 8.39 9.45
N TRP A 85 5.96 8.95 8.78
CA TRP A 85 5.57 8.50 7.45
C TRP A 85 4.86 9.59 6.65
N LEU A 86 4.93 9.48 5.32
CA LEU A 86 4.06 10.20 4.40
C LEU A 86 2.88 9.32 4.03
N GLU A 87 1.67 9.85 4.13
CA GLU A 87 0.42 9.23 3.67
C GLU A 87 -0.14 10.03 2.49
N LEU A 88 -0.48 9.33 1.40
CA LEU A 88 -1.05 9.93 0.20
C LEU A 88 -2.24 9.13 -0.31
N HIS A 89 -3.31 9.85 -0.58
CA HIS A 89 -4.54 9.43 -1.26
C HIS A 89 -4.54 10.11 -2.64
N THR A 90 -3.92 9.46 -3.63
CA THR A 90 -3.59 10.07 -4.92
C THR A 90 -4.80 10.28 -5.85
N SER A 91 -5.94 9.72 -5.49
CA SER A 91 -7.19 9.83 -6.26
C SER A 91 -7.82 11.22 -6.16
N ILE A 92 -7.48 11.96 -5.11
CA ILE A 92 -7.88 13.34 -4.86
C ILE A 92 -6.59 14.17 -4.82
N PRO A 93 -6.52 15.35 -5.47
CA PRO A 93 -5.36 16.21 -5.30
C PRO A 93 -5.13 16.51 -3.82
N ALA A 94 -3.96 16.15 -3.32
CA ALA A 94 -3.58 16.36 -1.94
C ALA A 94 -3.60 17.86 -1.60
N ASP A 95 -4.36 18.21 -0.56
CA ASP A 95 -4.32 19.53 0.04
C ASP A 95 -3.39 19.51 1.26
N PHE A 96 -2.33 20.30 1.21
CA PHE A 96 -1.37 20.45 2.30
C PHE A 96 -1.55 21.78 3.06
N GLY A 97 -2.67 22.50 2.83
CA GLY A 97 -2.96 23.79 3.46
C GLY A 97 -2.08 24.94 2.97
N GLY A 98 -1.32 24.74 1.90
CA GLY A 98 -0.39 25.72 1.34
C GLY A 98 0.44 25.16 0.18
N PRO A 99 1.26 26.00 -0.49
CA PRO A 99 2.10 25.56 -1.59
C PRO A 99 3.23 24.63 -1.10
N VAL A 100 3.48 23.57 -1.88
CA VAL A 100 4.63 22.67 -1.73
C VAL A 100 5.66 23.00 -2.79
N ASP A 101 6.63 23.84 -2.44
CA ASP A 101 7.68 24.35 -3.34
C ASP A 101 9.09 23.91 -2.93
N ALA A 102 9.25 23.26 -1.78
CA ALA A 102 10.51 22.68 -1.36
C ALA A 102 10.94 21.59 -2.36
N PRO A 103 12.10 21.72 -3.03
CA PRO A 103 12.46 20.80 -4.10
C PRO A 103 12.48 19.31 -3.71
N PRO A 104 12.90 18.90 -2.49
CA PRO A 104 12.78 17.52 -2.05
C PRO A 104 11.33 17.04 -1.94
N ALA A 105 10.44 17.85 -1.36
CA ALA A 105 9.02 17.54 -1.25
C ALA A 105 8.35 17.39 -2.62
N THR A 106 8.58 18.32 -3.55
CA THR A 106 8.01 18.25 -4.90
C THR A 106 8.44 16.98 -5.63
N ARG A 107 9.74 16.64 -5.60
CA ARG A 107 10.25 15.40 -6.20
C ARG A 107 9.65 14.14 -5.56
N LEU A 108 9.51 14.12 -4.24
CA LEU A 108 8.88 13.03 -3.53
C LEU A 108 7.43 12.85 -3.99
N LEU A 109 6.62 13.91 -4.01
CA LEU A 109 5.22 13.84 -4.42
C LEU A 109 5.07 13.35 -5.87
N GLU A 110 5.87 13.89 -6.80
CA GLU A 110 5.87 13.44 -8.20
C GLU A 110 6.22 11.95 -8.33
N CYS A 111 7.25 11.50 -7.61
CA CYS A 111 7.69 10.12 -7.64
C CYS A 111 6.66 9.18 -6.98
N ALA A 112 6.10 9.59 -5.84
CA ALA A 112 5.10 8.87 -5.07
C ALA A 112 3.82 8.66 -5.89
N CYS A 113 3.28 9.71 -6.52
CA CYS A 113 2.12 9.59 -7.40
C CYS A 113 2.38 8.63 -8.57
N ALA A 114 3.58 8.69 -9.18
CA ALA A 114 3.93 7.80 -10.28
C ALA A 114 4.05 6.32 -9.84
N VAL A 115 4.60 6.06 -8.65
CA VAL A 115 4.68 4.69 -8.08
C VAL A 115 3.31 4.18 -7.70
N GLU A 116 2.51 5.01 -7.02
CA GLU A 116 1.15 4.65 -6.60
C GLU A 116 0.29 4.27 -7.81
N HIS A 117 0.26 5.10 -8.87
CA HIS A 117 -0.51 4.78 -10.07
C HIS A 117 -0.09 3.46 -10.70
N ALA A 118 1.22 3.18 -10.75
CA ALA A 118 1.73 1.92 -11.27
C ALA A 118 1.32 0.73 -10.40
N PHE A 119 1.35 0.87 -9.07
CA PHE A 119 0.93 -0.18 -8.14
C PHE A 119 -0.58 -0.39 -8.17
N ARG A 120 -1.38 0.67 -8.22
CA ARG A 120 -2.82 0.62 -8.42
C ARG A 120 -3.17 -0.17 -9.67
N ALA A 121 -2.49 0.10 -10.80
CA ALA A 121 -2.71 -0.65 -12.04
C ALA A 121 -2.37 -2.15 -11.95
N LEU A 122 -1.35 -2.52 -11.15
CA LEU A 122 -1.06 -3.93 -10.88
C LEU A 122 -2.14 -4.55 -10.00
N CYS A 123 -2.49 -3.91 -8.88
CA CYS A 123 -3.56 -4.40 -7.99
C CYS A 123 -4.89 -4.56 -8.73
N GLN A 124 -5.24 -3.60 -9.60
CA GLN A 124 -6.47 -3.63 -10.40
C GLN A 124 -6.55 -4.88 -11.29
N GLN A 125 -5.47 -5.23 -11.99
CA GLN A 125 -5.44 -6.45 -12.82
C GLN A 125 -5.72 -7.72 -12.00
N VAL A 126 -5.16 -7.80 -10.78
CA VAL A 126 -5.42 -8.94 -9.88
C VAL A 126 -6.85 -8.91 -9.34
N LEU A 127 -7.37 -7.74 -8.96
CA LEU A 127 -8.76 -7.58 -8.49
C LEU A 127 -9.77 -7.99 -9.56
N GLU A 128 -9.54 -7.63 -10.82
CA GLU A 128 -10.41 -8.02 -11.93
C GLU A 128 -10.45 -9.54 -12.12
N VAL A 129 -9.31 -10.23 -11.96
CA VAL A 129 -9.28 -11.69 -11.99
C VAL A 129 -10.02 -12.29 -10.80
N LEU A 130 -9.79 -11.78 -9.58
CA LEU A 130 -10.46 -12.26 -8.37
C LEU A 130 -11.99 -12.05 -8.45
N ALA A 131 -12.42 -10.91 -9.01
CA ALA A 131 -13.81 -10.53 -9.21
C ALA A 131 -14.58 -11.52 -10.08
N ARG A 132 -13.94 -12.12 -11.10
CA ARG A 132 -14.57 -13.16 -11.95
C ARG A 132 -15.14 -14.34 -11.13
N SER A 133 -14.57 -14.59 -9.96
CA SER A 133 -14.98 -15.67 -9.05
C SER A 133 -15.71 -15.19 -7.79
N SER A 134 -15.96 -13.90 -7.65
CA SER A 134 -16.60 -13.31 -6.47
C SER A 134 -17.60 -12.23 -6.90
N PRO A 135 -18.91 -12.57 -7.00
CA PRO A 135 -19.94 -11.62 -7.40
C PRO A 135 -19.96 -10.32 -6.59
N PRO A 136 -19.77 -10.34 -5.26
CA PRO A 136 -19.72 -9.09 -4.50
C PRO A 136 -18.48 -8.23 -4.80
N LEU A 137 -17.31 -8.84 -5.05
CA LEU A 137 -16.12 -8.11 -5.46
C LEU A 137 -16.30 -7.52 -6.86
N ALA A 138 -16.93 -8.26 -7.78
CA ALA A 138 -17.28 -7.77 -9.10
C ALA A 138 -18.22 -6.56 -9.04
N ALA A 139 -19.20 -6.57 -8.13
CA ALA A 139 -20.08 -5.43 -7.92
C ALA A 139 -19.31 -4.19 -7.47
N LEU A 140 -18.38 -4.33 -6.51
CA LEU A 140 -17.54 -3.25 -6.01
C LEU A 140 -16.61 -2.69 -7.10
N VAL A 141 -15.88 -3.54 -7.83
CA VAL A 141 -15.01 -3.10 -8.93
C VAL A 141 -15.81 -2.39 -10.02
N ALA A 142 -17.02 -2.86 -10.33
CA ALA A 142 -17.87 -2.23 -11.32
C ALA A 142 -18.48 -0.90 -10.83
N GLU A 143 -18.76 -0.76 -9.53
CA GLU A 143 -19.24 0.49 -8.92
C GLU A 143 -18.14 1.55 -8.93
N GLU A 144 -16.91 1.18 -8.57
CA GLU A 144 -15.75 2.06 -8.61
C GLU A 144 -15.49 2.56 -10.03
N ALA A 145 -15.52 1.68 -11.04
CA ALA A 145 -15.31 2.05 -12.44
C ALA A 145 -16.35 3.03 -13.00
N ARG A 146 -17.54 3.13 -12.38
CA ARG A 146 -18.60 4.07 -12.75
C ARG A 146 -18.62 5.33 -11.88
N SER A 147 -17.91 5.33 -10.76
CA SER A 147 -17.95 6.42 -9.80
C SER A 147 -17.10 7.59 -10.31
N PRO A 148 -17.63 8.83 -10.29
CA PRO A 148 -16.82 9.99 -10.61
C PRO A 148 -15.75 10.15 -9.52
N LEU A 149 -14.56 10.60 -9.94
CA LEU A 149 -13.52 11.01 -8.99
C LEU A 149 -14.08 12.11 -8.08
N PRO A 150 -13.84 12.04 -6.76
CA PRO A 150 -14.22 13.12 -5.86
C PRO A 150 -13.52 14.42 -6.28
N PRO A 151 -14.17 15.58 -6.16
CA PRO A 151 -13.48 16.84 -6.38
C PRO A 151 -12.35 17.03 -5.34
N PRO A 152 -11.31 17.84 -5.64
CA PRO A 152 -10.25 18.15 -4.69
C PRO A 152 -10.83 18.67 -3.37
N GLY A 153 -10.38 18.10 -2.24
CA GLY A 153 -10.87 18.47 -0.90
C GLY A 153 -12.26 17.94 -0.53
N ALA A 154 -12.82 16.99 -1.29
CA ALA A 154 -14.03 16.29 -0.88
C ALA A 154 -13.77 15.46 0.39
N ARG A 155 -14.50 15.77 1.47
CA ARG A 155 -14.39 15.07 2.77
C ARG A 155 -14.97 13.66 2.76
N GLU A 156 -15.78 13.32 1.77
CA GLU A 156 -16.34 11.99 1.62
C GLU A 156 -15.82 11.41 0.30
N SER A 157 -15.18 10.25 0.37
CA SER A 157 -14.99 9.40 -0.79
C SER A 157 -16.36 9.15 -1.41
N SER A 158 -16.48 9.33 -2.72
CA SER A 158 -17.75 9.08 -3.40
C SER A 158 -18.20 7.65 -3.08
N ARG A 159 -19.49 7.48 -2.72
CA ARG A 159 -20.05 6.16 -2.41
C ARG A 159 -19.70 5.19 -3.54
N GLY A 160 -18.95 4.13 -3.21
CA GLY A 160 -18.49 3.13 -4.18
C GLY A 160 -17.07 3.30 -4.72
N PHE A 161 -16.33 4.33 -4.29
CA PHE A 161 -14.94 4.53 -4.69
C PHE A 161 -13.97 3.84 -3.73
N ALA A 162 -13.20 2.85 -4.21
CA ALA A 162 -12.13 2.25 -3.44
C ALA A 162 -10.85 3.10 -3.60
N GLU A 163 -10.66 4.02 -2.67
CA GLU A 163 -9.47 4.86 -2.69
C GLU A 163 -8.21 4.03 -2.49
N SER A 164 -7.23 4.24 -3.36
CA SER A 164 -5.89 3.70 -3.18
C SER A 164 -5.06 4.69 -2.37
N MET A 165 -4.27 4.14 -1.46
CA MET A 165 -3.41 4.90 -0.56
C MET A 165 -1.98 4.40 -0.67
N LEU A 166 -1.03 5.32 -0.64
CA LEU A 166 0.39 5.05 -0.49
C LEU A 166 0.87 5.55 0.88
N ARG A 167 1.58 4.69 1.61
CA ARG A 167 2.33 5.06 2.81
C ARG A 167 3.81 4.85 2.60
N VAL A 168 4.61 5.89 2.87
CA VAL A 168 6.08 5.83 2.82
C VAL A 168 6.62 6.05 4.23
N TYR A 169 7.14 5.00 4.84
CA TYR A 169 7.66 5.04 6.21
C TYR A 169 9.14 5.41 6.23
N ASP A 170 9.55 6.18 7.24
CA ASP A 170 10.96 6.29 7.60
C ASP A 170 11.41 5.01 8.35
N SER A 171 12.49 4.40 7.85
CA SER A 171 13.12 3.22 8.44
C SER A 171 14.12 3.53 9.56
N SER A 172 14.51 4.80 9.73
CA SER A 172 15.42 5.25 10.80
C SER A 172 14.80 5.09 12.19
N PHE A 173 13.47 5.09 12.26
CA PHE A 173 12.74 4.95 13.50
C PHE A 173 12.74 3.49 13.97
N ARG A 174 13.37 3.25 15.12
CA ARG A 174 13.39 1.94 15.79
C ARG A 174 11.95 1.50 16.05
N GLN A 175 11.43 0.62 15.19
CA GLN A 175 10.22 -0.12 15.49
C GLN A 175 10.43 -0.84 16.83
N ARG A 176 9.84 -0.31 17.91
CA ARG A 176 9.23 -1.22 18.87
C ARG A 176 8.17 -1.93 18.05
N GLU A 177 8.42 -3.22 17.83
CA GLU A 177 7.56 -4.23 17.21
C GLU A 177 6.21 -3.64 16.79
N GLY A 178 6.02 -3.43 15.49
CA GLY A 178 4.67 -3.16 15.01
C GLY A 178 3.81 -4.32 15.46
N GLU A 179 2.81 -4.04 16.31
CA GLU A 179 1.82 -5.04 16.69
C GLU A 179 1.24 -5.63 15.40
N GLY A 180 1.11 -6.96 15.36
CA GLY A 180 0.52 -7.65 14.21
C GLY A 180 -0.83 -7.02 13.90
N HIS A 181 -1.00 -6.55 12.68
CA HIS A 181 -2.23 -5.91 12.22
C HIS A 181 -2.55 -6.41 10.82
N TYR A 182 -3.74 -6.05 10.37
CA TYR A 182 -4.16 -6.26 9.01
C TYR A 182 -4.39 -4.92 8.34
N ASP A 183 -4.06 -4.86 7.06
CA ASP A 183 -4.44 -3.71 6.25
C ASP A 183 -5.95 -3.73 5.97
N MET A 184 -6.53 -2.54 5.92
CA MET A 184 -7.97 -2.36 5.72
C MET A 184 -8.38 -2.40 4.24
N GLY A 185 -7.41 -2.28 3.32
CA GLY A 185 -7.63 -2.31 1.88
C GLY A 185 -7.90 -3.71 1.32
N LEU A 186 -8.33 -3.77 0.05
CA LEU A 186 -8.59 -5.04 -0.64
C LEU A 186 -7.29 -5.80 -0.93
N LEU A 187 -6.28 -5.08 -1.43
CA LEU A 187 -4.96 -5.59 -1.74
C LEU A 187 -3.90 -4.57 -1.31
N THR A 188 -2.86 -5.03 -0.62
CA THR A 188 -1.67 -4.22 -0.30
C THR A 188 -0.46 -4.75 -1.06
N LEU A 189 0.20 -3.87 -1.82
CA LEU A 189 1.44 -4.19 -2.51
C LEU A 189 2.62 -3.56 -1.76
N ILE A 190 3.48 -4.38 -1.18
CA ILE A 190 4.60 -3.90 -0.34
C ILE A 190 5.93 -4.13 -1.08
N PRO A 191 6.54 -3.08 -1.66
CA PRO A 191 7.85 -3.22 -2.26
C PRO A 191 8.87 -3.58 -1.19
N ARG A 192 9.90 -4.35 -1.57
CA ARG A 192 10.93 -4.72 -0.58
C ARG A 192 11.59 -3.45 -0.04
N SER A 193 11.56 -3.32 1.28
CA SER A 193 12.26 -2.26 2.00
C SER A 193 13.78 -2.38 1.83
N THR A 194 14.47 -1.25 1.97
CA THR A 194 15.92 -1.19 2.16
C THR A 194 16.38 -1.80 3.49
N SER A 195 15.45 -2.08 4.40
CA SER A 195 15.68 -2.70 5.71
C SER A 195 14.93 -4.04 5.87
N PRO A 196 15.52 -5.04 6.57
CA PRO A 196 14.78 -6.25 6.93
C PRO A 196 13.80 -5.96 8.07
N GLY A 197 12.61 -6.56 8.05
CA GLY A 197 11.67 -6.40 9.16
C GLY A 197 10.25 -6.92 8.91
N LEU A 198 9.80 -6.99 7.65
CA LEU A 198 8.47 -7.51 7.33
C LEU A 198 8.38 -9.01 7.60
N GLN A 199 7.42 -9.38 8.46
CA GLN A 199 7.01 -10.74 8.75
C GLN A 199 5.52 -10.87 8.47
N ILE A 200 5.13 -11.93 7.77
CA ILE A 200 3.74 -12.24 7.46
C ILE A 200 3.37 -13.52 8.21
N ASN A 201 2.26 -13.49 8.93
CA ASN A 201 1.76 -14.67 9.63
C ASN A 201 0.98 -15.58 8.67
N GLU A 202 1.62 -16.65 8.20
CA GLU A 202 1.02 -17.65 7.31
C GLU A 202 0.06 -18.62 8.02
N ALA A 203 0.07 -18.67 9.36
CA ALA A 203 -0.79 -19.57 10.14
C ALA A 203 -2.27 -19.16 10.14
N PHE A 204 -2.63 -18.11 9.41
CA PHE A 204 -4.00 -17.67 9.27
C PHE A 204 -4.78 -18.64 8.39
N THR A 205 -5.47 -19.58 9.05
CA THR A 205 -6.74 -20.10 8.54
C THR A 205 -7.86 -19.19 9.04
N PRO A 206 -8.97 -19.05 8.30
CA PRO A 206 -10.11 -18.21 8.67
C PRO A 206 -10.74 -18.46 10.07
N GLU A 207 -10.24 -19.39 10.87
CA GLU A 207 -10.90 -19.88 12.09
C GLU A 207 -10.00 -19.94 13.34
N GLY A 208 -8.75 -19.46 13.34
CA GLY A 208 -7.83 -19.71 14.47
C GLY A 208 -6.89 -18.57 14.85
N GLU A 209 -6.77 -18.35 16.16
CA GLU A 209 -6.01 -17.31 16.86
C GLU A 209 -4.51 -17.19 16.47
N SER A 210 -4.02 -15.95 16.46
CA SER A 210 -2.62 -15.59 16.20
C SER A 210 -1.67 -15.88 17.38
N ARG A 211 -0.48 -16.43 17.09
CA ARG A 211 0.71 -16.38 17.96
C ARG A 211 1.93 -15.96 17.14
N ALA A 212 2.63 -14.91 17.58
CA ALA A 212 3.87 -14.42 16.96
C ALA A 212 5.10 -15.23 17.43
N ILE A 213 6.05 -15.51 16.52
CA ILE A 213 7.37 -16.06 16.86
C ILE A 213 8.45 -15.31 16.05
N LEU A 214 9.42 -14.73 16.76
CA LEU A 214 10.60 -14.02 16.24
C LEU A 214 11.77 -14.96 15.91
N CYS A 215 12.58 -14.63 14.89
CA CYS A 215 13.99 -15.09 14.71
C CYS A 215 14.75 -14.31 13.61
N PRO A 216 16.12 -14.35 13.54
CA PRO A 216 17.02 -13.17 13.46
C PRO A 216 17.68 -12.92 12.06
N PRO A 217 18.57 -11.91 11.89
CA PRO A 217 18.86 -11.31 10.58
C PRO A 217 20.00 -11.99 9.81
N GLY A 218 19.90 -11.99 8.47
CA GLY A 218 21.02 -12.27 7.56
C GLY A 218 20.63 -12.42 6.09
N GLY A 219 21.23 -11.61 5.20
CA GLY A 219 21.56 -12.02 3.81
C GLY A 219 20.72 -11.50 2.63
N LYS A 220 21.20 -10.40 2.03
CA LYS A 220 21.31 -9.97 0.59
C LYS A 220 20.24 -10.32 -0.49
N GLN A 221 20.08 -9.31 -1.38
CA GLN A 221 19.28 -9.16 -2.63
C GLN A 221 17.86 -8.60 -2.46
N PRO A 222 17.23 -7.97 -3.47
CA PRO A 222 15.85 -7.50 -3.39
C PRO A 222 14.82 -8.40 -4.12
N MET A 223 13.74 -8.79 -3.45
CA MET A 223 12.55 -9.52 -3.94
C MET A 223 11.31 -8.99 -3.21
N LEU A 224 10.26 -8.60 -3.91
CA LEU A 224 9.02 -8.12 -3.30
C LEU A 224 8.46 -9.17 -2.30
N ARG A 225 8.00 -8.76 -1.11
CA ARG A 225 7.56 -9.69 -0.04
C ARG A 225 6.08 -9.48 0.32
N GLY A 226 5.20 -9.55 -0.66
CA GLY A 226 3.77 -9.73 -0.37
C GLY A 226 2.86 -8.80 -1.14
N LEU A 227 1.88 -9.42 -1.78
CA LEU A 227 0.54 -8.88 -1.96
C LEU A 227 -0.32 -9.43 -0.80
N CYS A 228 -0.80 -8.61 0.12
CA CYS A 228 -1.61 -9.05 1.27
C CYS A 228 -3.09 -8.77 1.04
N VAL A 229 -3.97 -9.71 1.40
CA VAL A 229 -5.43 -9.52 1.38
C VAL A 229 -5.88 -9.09 2.78
N GLY A 230 -6.52 -7.93 2.89
CA GLY A 230 -7.14 -7.47 4.12
C GLY A 230 -8.34 -8.35 4.53
N PRO A 231 -8.66 -8.48 5.83
CA PRO A 231 -9.73 -9.35 6.35
C PRO A 231 -11.15 -8.95 5.93
N ARG A 232 -11.33 -7.89 5.14
CA ARG A 232 -12.64 -7.49 4.58
C ARG A 232 -13.02 -8.21 3.29
N GLY A 233 -12.32 -9.29 2.94
CA GLY A 233 -12.79 -10.29 1.98
C GLY A 233 -13.91 -11.21 2.48
N ARG A 234 -14.32 -11.12 3.76
CA ARG A 234 -15.56 -11.75 4.24
C ARG A 234 -16.71 -10.76 4.19
N ILE A 235 -17.48 -10.87 3.12
CA ILE A 235 -18.83 -10.31 3.07
C ILE A 235 -19.71 -11.29 3.82
N TYR A 236 -20.14 -10.88 5.01
CA TYR A 236 -21.33 -11.47 5.60
C TYR A 236 -22.48 -11.07 4.68
N ALA A 237 -23.06 -12.05 3.99
CA ALA A 237 -24.43 -11.93 3.52
C ALA A 237 -25.28 -11.68 4.76
N ALA A 238 -25.77 -10.46 4.93
CA ALA A 238 -26.93 -10.24 5.77
C ALA A 238 -28.10 -10.84 5.00
N ASP A 239 -28.44 -12.09 5.33
CA ASP A 239 -29.74 -12.65 4.99
C ASP A 239 -30.83 -11.68 5.48
N ARG A 240 -31.70 -11.30 4.55
CA ARG A 240 -33.13 -11.16 4.80
C ARG A 240 -33.88 -11.90 3.71
#